data_AF-A0A6G3S315-F1
#
_entry.id   AF-A0A6G3S315-F1
#
_cell.length_a   1.000
_cell.length_b   1.000
_cell.length_c   1.000
_cell.angle_alpha   90.00
_cell.angle_beta   90.00
_cell.angle_gamma   90.00
#
_symmetry.space_group_name_H-M   'P 1'
#
loop_
_entity.id
_entity.type
_entity.pdbx_description
1 polymer ?
#
loop_
_entity_poly.entity_id
_entity_poly.type
_entity_poly.pdbx_seq_one_letter_code
_entity_poly.pdbx_strand_id
1 'polypeptide(L)'
;MTTQTVEYIRYRIPEARSAEFLAAYTRASRHLAASPHCVGYELDRCEEDFENFILRIVWTSTEDHLEGFRESELFAGFVAEIRPYVGGIDEMRHYKPTTVRGPGSAEPTLYEWAGAGEAFDRLTSVFYDKVVKDDLLGPLFAELPAEHAARVALWLGEVFGGPSAYTERHGGHSHMVAMHVGKAITEPQRRRWVNLIQDAADEAGLPTDAEFRSAFSAYIEWGTRLAVSFSGPDASRPAEQPVPRWNWGSAPPFRPRPAR
;
A
#
# COMPACT_ATOMS: atom_id res chain seq x y z
N MET A 1 -8.80 0.78 -12.62
CA MET A 1 -9.16 1.06 -11.21
C MET A 1 -10.63 1.42 -11.19
N THR A 2 -11.47 0.64 -10.51
CA THR A 2 -12.87 0.99 -10.26
C THR A 2 -12.90 2.34 -9.55
N THR A 3 -13.71 3.28 -10.06
CA THR A 3 -13.78 4.63 -9.50
C THR A 3 -14.64 4.58 -8.24
N GLN A 4 -14.00 4.40 -7.08
CA GLN A 4 -14.66 4.47 -5.79
C GLN A 4 -15.23 5.88 -5.57
N THR A 5 -16.32 5.96 -4.81
CA THR A 5 -16.91 7.22 -4.34
C THR A 5 -16.84 7.28 -2.82
N VAL A 6 -16.79 8.49 -2.26
CA VAL A 6 -16.79 8.71 -0.81
C VAL A 6 -18.08 9.39 -0.41
N GLU A 7 -18.81 8.81 0.52
CA GLU A 7 -19.94 9.48 1.18
C GLU A 7 -19.46 10.09 2.50
N TYR A 8 -19.76 11.37 2.69
CA TYR A 8 -19.64 12.03 3.98
C TYR A 8 -21.04 12.33 4.53
N ILE A 9 -21.25 11.94 5.79
CA ILE A 9 -22.44 12.27 6.55
C ILE A 9 -22.02 13.04 7.79
N ARG A 10 -22.42 14.31 7.85
CA ARG A 10 -22.16 15.17 9.00
C ARG A 10 -23.35 15.14 9.93
N TYR A 11 -23.10 14.81 11.18
CA TYR A 11 -24.09 14.83 12.24
C TYR A 11 -23.83 15.94 13.25
N ARG A 12 -24.92 16.52 13.77
CA ARG A 12 -24.98 17.26 15.02
C ARG A 12 -25.77 16.47 16.05
N ILE A 13 -25.06 15.84 16.99
CA ILE A 13 -25.63 15.01 18.06
C ILE A 13 -25.33 15.68 19.39
N PRO A 14 -26.34 16.00 20.21
CA PRO A 14 -26.11 16.53 21.56
C PRO A 14 -25.15 15.64 22.34
N GLU A 15 -24.19 16.24 23.05
CA GLU A 15 -23.13 15.50 23.74
C GLU A 15 -23.68 14.43 24.70
N ALA A 16 -24.79 14.71 25.37
CA ALA A 16 -25.47 13.76 26.27
C ALA A 16 -25.92 12.45 25.56
N ARG A 17 -26.06 12.47 24.23
CA ARG A 17 -26.48 11.32 23.40
C ARG A 17 -25.33 10.66 22.65
N SER A 18 -24.10 11.16 22.77
CA SER A 18 -22.94 10.65 22.01
C SER A 18 -22.66 9.16 22.26
N ALA A 19 -22.77 8.71 23.51
CA ALA A 19 -22.53 7.30 23.84
C ALA A 19 -23.56 6.36 23.19
N GLU A 20 -24.84 6.74 23.21
CA GLU A 20 -25.92 5.98 22.57
C GLU A 20 -25.77 5.96 21.04
N PHE A 21 -25.34 7.08 20.47
CA PHE A 21 -25.07 7.22 19.04
C PHE A 21 -23.94 6.29 18.57
N LEU A 22 -22.81 6.28 19.28
CA LEU A 22 -21.69 5.38 18.99
C LEU A 22 -22.07 3.91 19.14
N ALA A 23 -22.87 3.57 20.16
CA ALA A 23 -23.38 2.21 20.34
C ALA A 23 -24.33 1.79 19.20
N ALA A 24 -25.18 2.71 18.71
CA ALA A 24 -26.04 2.46 17.56
C ALA A 24 -25.22 2.23 16.29
N TYR A 25 -24.22 3.07 16.03
CA TYR A 25 -23.33 2.89 14.89
C TYR A 25 -22.49 1.62 14.96
N THR A 26 -22.11 1.16 16.15
CA THR A 26 -21.44 -0.12 16.36
C THR A 26 -22.31 -1.31 15.94
N ARG A 27 -23.64 -1.23 16.14
CA ARG A 27 -24.57 -2.27 15.65
C ARG A 27 -24.80 -2.14 14.15
N ALA A 28 -25.02 -0.91 13.69
CA ALA A 28 -25.29 -0.63 12.28
C ALA A 28 -24.11 -0.97 11.36
N SER A 29 -22.86 -0.79 11.83
CA SER A 29 -21.65 -1.05 11.06
C SER A 29 -21.50 -2.50 10.61
N ARG A 30 -22.17 -3.45 11.29
CA ARG A 30 -22.25 -4.86 10.87
C ARG A 30 -22.88 -5.01 9.49
N HIS A 31 -23.87 -4.17 9.17
CA HIS A 31 -24.53 -4.18 7.87
C HIS A 31 -23.66 -3.56 6.77
N LEU A 32 -22.89 -2.51 7.12
CA LEU A 32 -21.88 -1.95 6.22
C LEU A 32 -20.79 -3.00 5.93
N ALA A 33 -20.25 -3.64 6.98
CA ALA A 33 -19.20 -4.67 6.85
C ALA A 33 -19.63 -5.90 6.04
N ALA A 34 -20.92 -6.23 6.03
CA ALA A 34 -21.45 -7.36 5.26
C ALA A 34 -21.74 -7.02 3.79
N SER A 35 -21.75 -5.73 3.42
CA SER A 35 -22.10 -5.31 2.06
C SER A 35 -20.92 -5.50 1.10
N PRO A 36 -21.09 -6.17 -0.04
CA PRO A 36 -20.04 -6.26 -1.07
C PRO A 36 -19.76 -4.92 -1.76
N HIS A 37 -20.65 -3.93 -1.59
CA HIS A 37 -20.52 -2.59 -2.17
C HIS A 37 -19.79 -1.61 -1.24
N CYS A 38 -19.70 -1.91 0.06
CA CYS A 38 -19.02 -1.08 1.04
C CYS A 38 -17.54 -1.47 1.12
N VAL A 39 -16.66 -0.58 0.69
CA VAL A 39 -15.20 -0.78 0.70
C VAL A 39 -14.62 -0.51 2.10
N GLY A 40 -15.18 0.45 2.84
CA GLY A 40 -14.71 0.80 4.17
C GLY A 40 -15.53 1.94 4.78
N TYR A 41 -15.43 2.13 6.08
CA TYR A 41 -16.15 3.19 6.80
C TYR A 41 -15.40 3.61 8.06
N GLU A 42 -15.61 4.85 8.48
CA GLU A 42 -14.99 5.48 9.65
C GLU A 42 -15.97 6.51 10.24
N LEU A 43 -16.11 6.55 11.55
CA LEU A 43 -16.93 7.53 12.26
C LEU A 43 -16.05 8.29 13.25
N ASP A 44 -15.83 9.56 12.97
CA ASP A 44 -15.03 10.44 13.81
C ASP A 44 -15.90 11.40 14.60
N ARG A 45 -15.41 11.78 15.78
CA ARG A 45 -15.94 12.88 16.59
C ARG A 45 -14.97 14.04 16.52
N CYS A 46 -15.47 15.25 16.30
CA CYS A 46 -14.63 16.44 16.35
C CYS A 46 -14.12 16.66 17.79
N GLU A 47 -12.83 16.97 17.93
CA GLU A 47 -12.21 17.24 19.23
C GLU A 47 -12.43 18.68 19.70
N GLU A 48 -12.79 19.59 18.80
CA GLU A 48 -13.07 21.00 19.08
C GLU A 48 -14.56 21.32 19.27
N ASP A 49 -15.45 20.54 18.66
CA ASP A 49 -16.90 20.64 18.81
C ASP A 49 -17.49 19.24 19.02
N PHE A 50 -17.63 18.87 20.28
CA PHE A 50 -18.03 17.55 20.74
C PHE A 50 -19.45 17.10 20.34
N GLU A 51 -20.27 17.98 19.77
CA GLU A 51 -21.56 17.62 19.18
C GLU A 51 -21.44 17.16 17.72
N ASN A 52 -20.29 17.38 17.07
CA ASN A 52 -20.12 17.08 15.65
C ASN A 52 -19.47 15.72 15.45
N PHE A 53 -20.09 14.94 14.57
CA PHE A 53 -19.53 13.68 14.07
C PHE A 53 -19.49 13.70 12.54
N ILE A 54 -18.48 13.04 11.97
CA ILE A 54 -18.39 12.80 10.53
C ILE A 54 -18.31 11.29 10.31
N LEU A 55 -19.31 10.73 9.64
CA LEU A 55 -19.22 9.39 9.09
C LEU A 55 -18.69 9.49 7.66
N ARG A 56 -17.63 8.77 7.40
CA ARG A 56 -17.04 8.58 6.09
C ARG A 56 -17.31 7.15 5.65
N ILE A 57 -17.90 6.94 4.48
CA ILE A 57 -18.07 5.61 3.86
C ILE A 57 -17.43 5.61 2.46
N VAL A 58 -16.66 4.58 2.14
CA VAL A 58 -16.16 4.32 0.78
C VAL A 58 -17.06 3.29 0.14
N TRP A 59 -17.61 3.62 -1.03
CA TRP A 59 -18.41 2.73 -1.84
C TRP A 59 -17.68 2.38 -3.13
N THR A 60 -17.99 1.21 -3.70
CA THR A 60 -17.47 0.79 -5.02
C THR A 60 -17.88 1.77 -6.13
N SER A 61 -19.08 2.36 -6.04
CA SER A 61 -19.55 3.50 -6.83
C SER A 61 -20.77 4.16 -6.15
N THR A 62 -21.23 5.31 -6.65
CA THR A 62 -22.48 5.94 -6.17
C THR A 62 -23.70 5.07 -6.51
N GLU A 63 -23.71 4.47 -7.70
CA GLU A 63 -24.79 3.58 -8.16
C GLU A 63 -24.89 2.34 -7.27
N ASP A 64 -23.78 1.67 -7.01
CA ASP A 64 -23.73 0.50 -6.11
C ASP A 64 -24.25 0.81 -4.70
N HIS A 65 -24.04 2.03 -4.21
CA HIS A 65 -24.62 2.46 -2.94
C HIS A 65 -26.14 2.66 -3.07
N LEU A 66 -26.59 3.45 -4.05
CA LEU A 66 -27.99 3.86 -4.17
C LEU A 66 -28.92 2.72 -4.60
N GLU A 67 -28.48 1.89 -5.54
CA GLU A 67 -29.27 0.81 -6.13
C GLU A 67 -28.89 -0.56 -5.53
N GLY A 68 -27.65 -0.71 -5.06
CA GLY A 68 -27.20 -1.94 -4.41
C GLY A 68 -27.49 -1.95 -2.90
N PHE A 69 -26.75 -1.15 -2.13
CA PHE A 69 -26.89 -1.17 -0.67
C PHE A 69 -28.25 -0.66 -0.20
N ARG A 70 -28.72 0.52 -0.66
CA ARG A 70 -29.96 1.15 -0.13
C ARG A 70 -31.24 0.38 -0.47
N GLU A 71 -31.23 -0.47 -1.49
CA GLU A 71 -32.37 -1.34 -1.82
C GLU A 71 -32.30 -2.72 -1.14
N SER A 72 -31.21 -3.01 -0.43
CA SER A 72 -30.98 -4.32 0.21
C SER A 72 -31.57 -4.44 1.62
N GLU A 73 -31.73 -5.69 2.09
CA GLU A 73 -32.09 -5.98 3.49
C GLU A 73 -31.03 -5.48 4.49
N LEU A 74 -29.77 -5.36 4.06
CA LEU A 74 -28.70 -4.80 4.90
C LEU A 74 -28.99 -3.33 5.23
N PHE A 75 -29.53 -2.55 4.28
CA PHE A 75 -29.92 -1.18 4.54
C PHE A 75 -31.12 -1.09 5.49
N ALA A 76 -32.08 -2.01 5.39
CA ALA A 76 -33.20 -2.05 6.34
C ALA A 76 -32.69 -2.23 7.78
N GLY A 77 -31.74 -3.14 8.01
CA GLY A 77 -31.09 -3.34 9.30
C GLY A 77 -30.28 -2.12 9.75
N PHE A 78 -29.49 -1.55 8.84
CA PHE A 78 -28.71 -0.33 9.10
C PHE A 78 -29.62 0.83 9.54
N VAL A 79 -30.65 1.16 8.75
CA VAL A 79 -31.55 2.28 9.05
C VAL A 79 -32.32 2.06 10.34
N ALA A 80 -32.70 0.82 10.68
CA ALA A 80 -33.38 0.56 11.95
C ALA A 80 -32.57 1.06 13.15
N GLU A 81 -31.25 0.91 13.12
CA GLU A 81 -30.34 1.37 14.18
C GLU A 81 -30.13 2.89 14.16
N ILE A 82 -30.00 3.50 12.97
CA ILE A 82 -29.62 4.92 12.85
C ILE A 82 -30.83 5.88 12.81
N ARG A 83 -32.04 5.37 12.56
CA ARG A 83 -33.28 6.16 12.44
C ARG A 83 -33.45 7.24 13.53
N PRO A 84 -33.17 6.98 14.83
CA PRO A 84 -33.31 8.00 15.89
C PRO A 84 -32.42 9.23 15.75
N TYR A 85 -31.42 9.19 14.86
CA TYR A 85 -30.41 10.24 14.69
C TYR A 85 -30.46 10.92 13.32
N VAL A 86 -31.36 10.49 12.43
CA VAL A 86 -31.51 11.07 11.07
C VAL A 86 -31.83 12.57 11.13
N GLY A 87 -32.58 13.02 12.13
CA GLY A 87 -32.90 14.44 12.31
C GLY A 87 -31.70 15.32 12.68
N GLY A 88 -30.57 14.72 13.08
CA GLY A 88 -29.32 15.43 13.35
C GLY A 88 -28.35 15.44 12.17
N ILE A 89 -28.78 15.07 10.96
CA ILE A 89 -27.91 15.08 9.78
C ILE A 89 -27.91 16.47 9.17
N ASP A 90 -26.74 17.12 9.18
CA ASP A 90 -26.52 18.41 8.52
C ASP A 90 -26.10 18.23 7.04
N GLU A 91 -25.44 17.11 6.72
CA GLU A 91 -24.98 16.79 5.37
C GLU A 91 -24.97 15.28 5.14
N MET A 92 -25.33 14.86 3.91
CA MET A 92 -25.21 13.48 3.43
C MET A 92 -25.01 13.55 1.91
N ARG A 93 -23.77 13.43 1.45
CA ARG A 93 -23.40 13.62 0.03
C ARG A 93 -22.27 12.70 -0.41
N HIS A 94 -22.25 12.39 -1.71
CA HIS A 94 -21.18 11.65 -2.38
C HIS A 94 -20.18 12.59 -3.04
N TYR A 95 -18.90 12.27 -2.91
CA TYR A 95 -17.77 13.00 -3.45
C TYR A 95 -16.85 12.05 -4.21
N LYS A 96 -16.42 12.50 -5.39
CA LYS A 96 -15.41 11.81 -6.18
C LYS A 96 -14.02 12.19 -5.68
N PRO A 97 -13.14 11.24 -5.31
CA PRO A 97 -11.74 11.54 -5.00
C PRO A 97 -11.05 12.25 -6.16
N THR A 98 -10.25 13.27 -5.85
CA THR A 98 -9.46 14.00 -6.85
C THR A 98 -8.02 13.48 -6.90
N THR A 99 -7.21 14.10 -7.77
CA THR A 99 -5.77 13.82 -7.87
C THR A 99 -4.97 14.41 -6.71
N VAL A 100 -5.55 15.32 -5.92
CA VAL A 100 -4.89 15.94 -4.78
C VAL A 100 -5.00 15.01 -3.56
N ARG A 101 -3.99 14.15 -3.40
CA ARG A 101 -3.87 13.20 -2.29
C ARG A 101 -2.41 12.79 -2.09
N GLY A 102 -2.03 12.41 -0.89
CA GLY A 102 -0.68 11.92 -0.59
C GLY A 102 -0.58 11.35 0.83
N PRO A 103 0.52 10.65 1.15
CA PRO A 103 0.70 9.98 2.44
C PRO A 103 1.07 10.92 3.60
N GLY A 104 1.27 12.22 3.33
CA GLY A 104 1.86 13.15 4.32
C GLY A 104 3.32 12.81 4.64
N SER A 105 3.88 13.42 5.69
CA SER A 105 5.26 13.21 6.14
C SER A 105 5.38 12.85 7.63
N ALA A 106 4.24 12.53 8.26
CA ALA A 106 4.21 12.17 9.68
C ALA A 106 5.03 10.91 9.95
N GLU A 107 4.99 9.94 9.03
CA GLU A 107 5.82 8.74 9.02
C GLU A 107 6.93 8.88 7.97
N PRO A 108 8.15 8.40 8.26
CA PRO A 108 9.21 8.42 7.26
C PRO A 108 8.91 7.37 6.18
N THR A 109 9.39 7.56 4.98
CA THR A 109 9.37 6.50 3.96
C THR A 109 10.29 5.34 4.35
N LEU A 110 10.07 4.16 3.75
CA LEU A 110 11.00 3.03 3.89
C LEU A 110 12.40 3.42 3.39
N TYR A 111 12.47 4.25 2.34
CA TYR A 111 13.71 4.80 1.80
C TYR A 111 14.47 5.64 2.83
N GLU A 112 13.81 6.61 3.46
CA GLU A 112 14.43 7.45 4.49
C GLU A 112 14.84 6.63 5.71
N TRP A 113 13.98 5.72 6.17
CA TRP A 113 14.26 4.86 7.32
C TRP A 113 15.45 3.92 7.08
N ALA A 114 15.63 3.43 5.85
CA ALA A 114 16.76 2.59 5.49
C ALA A 114 18.11 3.32 5.53
N GLY A 115 18.12 4.65 5.52
CA GLY A 115 19.34 5.46 5.31
C GLY A 115 19.50 5.98 3.88
N ALA A 116 18.38 6.19 3.16
CA ALA A 116 18.32 6.77 1.83
C ALA A 116 19.16 6.02 0.78
N GLY A 117 19.62 6.71 -0.27
CA GLY A 117 20.26 6.11 -1.45
C GLY A 117 21.49 5.29 -1.10
N GLU A 118 22.32 5.80 -0.18
CA GLU A 118 23.55 5.11 0.25
C GLU A 118 23.27 3.71 0.81
N ALA A 119 22.13 3.49 1.48
CA ALA A 119 21.77 2.18 1.99
C ALA A 119 21.44 1.18 0.87
N PHE A 120 20.74 1.63 -0.18
CA PHE A 120 20.41 0.78 -1.33
C PHE A 120 21.62 0.55 -2.24
N ASP A 121 22.52 1.52 -2.34
CA ASP A 121 23.81 1.33 -3.01
C ASP A 121 24.62 0.23 -2.30
N ARG A 122 24.75 0.29 -0.97
CA ARG A 122 25.42 -0.78 -0.19
C ARG A 122 24.73 -2.13 -0.36
N LEU A 123 23.40 -2.19 -0.23
CA LEU A 123 22.61 -3.41 -0.39
C LEU A 123 22.91 -4.08 -1.73
N THR A 124 22.80 -3.31 -2.82
CA THR A 124 22.95 -3.87 -4.16
C THR A 124 24.39 -4.24 -4.47
N SER A 125 25.39 -3.47 -3.99
CA SER A 125 26.80 -3.89 -4.08
C SER A 125 27.03 -5.24 -3.40
N VAL A 126 26.62 -5.40 -2.14
CA VAL A 126 26.77 -6.66 -1.40
C VAL A 126 26.01 -7.81 -2.07
N PHE A 127 24.79 -7.54 -2.54
CA PHE A 127 23.98 -8.54 -3.23
C PHE A 127 24.63 -9.02 -4.53
N TYR A 128 25.09 -8.11 -5.38
CA TYR A 128 25.69 -8.50 -6.67
C TYR A 128 27.04 -9.17 -6.51
N ASP A 129 27.83 -8.82 -5.48
CA ASP A 129 29.06 -9.53 -5.12
C ASP A 129 28.82 -10.99 -4.74
N LYS A 130 27.62 -11.32 -4.28
CA LYS A 130 27.19 -12.69 -3.93
C LYS A 130 26.54 -13.41 -5.11
N VAL A 131 25.56 -12.78 -5.76
CA VAL A 131 24.69 -13.44 -6.74
C VAL A 131 25.45 -13.95 -7.97
N VAL A 132 26.51 -13.25 -8.38
CA VAL A 132 27.34 -13.66 -9.52
C VAL A 132 28.19 -14.90 -9.22
N LYS A 133 28.40 -15.22 -7.93
CA LYS A 133 29.15 -16.39 -7.46
C LYS A 133 28.24 -17.56 -7.08
N ASP A 134 26.92 -17.38 -7.12
CA ASP A 134 25.96 -18.40 -6.76
C ASP A 134 25.80 -19.42 -7.91
N ASP A 135 25.90 -20.72 -7.61
CA ASP A 135 25.86 -21.76 -8.64
C ASP A 135 24.53 -21.79 -9.43
N LEU A 136 23.42 -21.43 -8.79
CA LEU A 136 22.09 -21.47 -9.40
C LEU A 136 21.75 -20.17 -10.14
N LEU A 137 22.17 -19.02 -9.60
CA LEU A 137 21.82 -17.71 -10.12
C LEU A 137 22.90 -17.08 -11.00
N GLY A 138 24.17 -17.36 -10.75
CA GLY A 138 25.31 -16.82 -11.49
C GLY A 138 25.14 -16.86 -13.01
N PRO A 139 24.65 -17.97 -13.61
CA PRO A 139 24.41 -18.04 -15.05
C PRO A 139 23.42 -16.99 -15.58
N LEU A 140 22.43 -16.55 -14.79
CA LEU A 140 21.49 -15.48 -15.19
C LEU A 140 22.16 -14.10 -15.27
N PHE A 141 23.30 -13.93 -14.58
CA PHE A 141 24.05 -12.68 -14.46
C PHE A 141 25.42 -12.74 -15.15
N ALA A 142 25.67 -13.71 -16.04
CA ALA A 142 26.97 -13.87 -16.69
C ALA A 142 27.39 -12.65 -17.54
N GLU A 143 26.42 -11.93 -18.11
CA GLU A 143 26.64 -10.73 -18.94
C GLU A 143 26.19 -9.45 -18.21
N LEU A 144 26.44 -9.36 -16.90
CA LEU A 144 26.02 -8.23 -16.07
C LEU A 144 26.77 -6.94 -16.45
N PRO A 145 26.07 -5.86 -16.85
CA PRO A 145 26.70 -4.55 -17.01
C PRO A 145 27.23 -4.01 -15.67
N ALA A 146 28.33 -3.27 -15.69
CA ALA A 146 28.96 -2.73 -14.49
C ALA A 146 28.02 -1.82 -13.68
N GLU A 147 27.13 -1.09 -14.36
CA GLU A 147 26.18 -0.17 -13.74
C GLU A 147 24.90 -0.84 -13.21
N HIS A 148 24.76 -2.17 -13.37
CA HIS A 148 23.50 -2.85 -13.06
C HIS A 148 23.12 -2.77 -11.57
N ALA A 149 24.09 -2.91 -10.67
CA ALA A 149 23.86 -2.78 -9.23
C ALA A 149 23.27 -1.40 -8.87
N ALA A 150 23.91 -0.33 -9.34
CA ALA A 150 23.45 1.04 -9.12
C ALA A 150 22.05 1.28 -9.72
N ARG A 151 21.75 0.67 -10.88
CA ARG A 151 20.42 0.75 -11.49
C ARG A 151 19.35 0.11 -10.60
N VAL A 152 19.65 -1.05 -10.00
CA VAL A 152 18.73 -1.70 -9.06
C VAL A 152 18.59 -0.91 -7.76
N ALA A 153 19.64 -0.22 -7.30
CA ALA A 153 19.55 0.66 -6.13
C ALA A 153 18.55 1.81 -6.37
N LEU A 154 18.61 2.44 -7.54
CA LEU A 154 17.64 3.46 -7.94
C LEU A 154 16.22 2.90 -8.00
N TRP A 155 16.03 1.69 -8.55
CA TRP A 155 14.72 1.04 -8.61
C TRP A 155 14.14 0.81 -7.23
N LEU A 156 14.89 0.15 -6.34
CA LEU A 156 14.44 -0.12 -4.97
C LEU A 156 14.20 1.17 -4.20
N GLY A 157 15.09 2.16 -4.35
CA GLY A 157 14.95 3.45 -3.70
C GLY A 157 13.65 4.17 -4.09
N GLU A 158 13.33 4.21 -5.39
CA GLU A 158 12.09 4.82 -5.87
C GLU A 158 10.85 4.05 -5.37
N VAL A 159 10.88 2.72 -5.40
CA VAL A 159 9.79 1.87 -4.90
C VAL A 159 9.50 2.15 -3.43
N PHE A 160 10.53 2.29 -2.61
CA PHE A 160 10.42 2.47 -1.17
C PHE A 160 10.16 3.93 -0.74
N GLY A 161 9.77 4.78 -1.68
CA GLY A 161 9.32 6.16 -1.41
C GLY A 161 10.40 7.22 -1.65
N GLY A 162 11.55 6.84 -2.18
CA GLY A 162 12.60 7.78 -2.59
C GLY A 162 12.28 8.52 -3.90
N PRO A 163 13.24 9.34 -4.38
CA PRO A 163 13.10 10.13 -5.61
C PRO A 163 12.79 9.27 -6.85
N SER A 164 12.18 9.87 -7.88
CA SER A 164 11.85 9.24 -9.18
C SER A 164 13.05 9.01 -10.10
N ALA A 165 14.25 8.87 -9.53
CA ALA A 165 15.50 8.85 -10.29
C ALA A 165 15.61 7.65 -11.24
N TYR A 166 15.01 6.50 -10.91
CA TYR A 166 14.98 5.37 -11.84
C TYR A 166 14.04 5.67 -13.01
N THR A 167 12.85 6.17 -12.74
CA THR A 167 11.88 6.55 -13.77
C THR A 167 12.46 7.60 -14.72
N GLU A 168 13.06 8.66 -14.19
CA GLU A 168 13.64 9.75 -14.97
C GLU A 168 14.79 9.29 -15.87
N ARG A 169 15.64 8.36 -15.40
CA ARG A 169 16.85 7.94 -16.12
C ARG A 169 16.64 6.71 -17.01
N HIS A 170 15.67 5.86 -16.67
CA HIS A 170 15.52 4.54 -17.27
C HIS A 170 14.12 4.26 -17.82
N GLY A 171 13.13 5.13 -17.61
CA GLY A 171 11.78 4.95 -18.17
C GLY A 171 10.84 4.08 -17.31
N GLY A 172 11.18 3.91 -16.03
CA GLY A 172 10.25 3.37 -15.03
C GLY A 172 9.91 1.90 -15.22
N HIS A 173 8.71 1.51 -14.79
CA HIS A 173 8.27 0.11 -14.73
C HIS A 173 8.43 -0.63 -16.07
N SER A 174 8.09 0.03 -17.19
CA SER A 174 8.23 -0.56 -18.54
C SER A 174 9.64 -1.04 -18.85
N HIS A 175 10.66 -0.28 -18.45
CA HIS A 175 12.06 -0.69 -18.62
C HIS A 175 12.43 -1.84 -17.68
N MET A 176 12.00 -1.80 -16.41
CA MET A 176 12.24 -2.89 -15.46
C MET A 176 11.70 -4.23 -15.99
N VAL A 177 10.46 -4.25 -16.49
CA VAL A 177 9.85 -5.44 -17.10
C VAL A 177 10.67 -5.94 -18.26
N ALA A 178 11.09 -5.04 -19.17
CA ALA A 178 11.87 -5.41 -20.35
C ALA A 178 13.20 -6.11 -20.00
N MET A 179 13.80 -5.81 -18.84
CA MET A 179 15.03 -6.49 -18.37
C MET A 179 14.80 -7.94 -17.92
N HIS A 180 13.55 -8.32 -17.63
CA HIS A 180 13.21 -9.67 -17.15
C HIS A 180 12.63 -10.57 -18.25
N VAL A 181 12.13 -10.00 -19.36
CA VAL A 181 11.54 -10.76 -20.48
C VAL A 181 12.54 -11.76 -21.06
N GLY A 182 12.08 -12.99 -21.30
CA GLY A 182 12.86 -14.04 -21.96
C GLY A 182 13.96 -14.66 -21.09
N LYS A 183 14.04 -14.31 -19.80
CA LYS A 183 15.02 -14.88 -18.86
C LYS A 183 14.62 -16.26 -18.32
N ALA A 184 13.37 -16.68 -18.53
CA ALA A 184 12.83 -17.98 -18.08
C ALA A 184 13.17 -18.28 -16.60
N ILE A 185 12.94 -17.31 -15.72
CA ILE A 185 13.29 -17.40 -14.29
C ILE A 185 12.41 -18.47 -13.66
N THR A 186 13.04 -19.46 -13.04
CA THR A 186 12.36 -20.57 -12.36
C THR A 186 12.07 -20.24 -10.90
N GLU A 187 11.11 -20.92 -10.28
CA GLU A 187 10.80 -20.75 -8.86
C GLU A 187 11.99 -21.07 -7.92
N PRO A 188 12.80 -22.13 -8.15
CA PRO A 188 14.03 -22.33 -7.39
C PRO A 188 15.00 -21.14 -7.45
N GLN A 189 15.19 -20.55 -8.64
CA GLN A 189 16.01 -19.34 -8.80
C GLN A 189 15.41 -18.16 -8.05
N ARG A 190 14.09 -17.92 -8.18
CA ARG A 190 13.39 -16.84 -7.46
C ARG A 190 13.60 -16.94 -5.95
N ARG A 191 13.35 -18.11 -5.35
CA ARG A 191 13.54 -18.32 -3.91
C ARG A 191 15.00 -18.12 -3.48
N ARG A 192 15.95 -18.60 -4.29
CA ARG A 192 17.38 -18.39 -4.01
C ARG A 192 17.74 -16.90 -4.04
N TRP A 193 17.19 -16.16 -4.98
CA TRP A 193 17.39 -14.72 -5.12
C TRP A 193 16.84 -13.97 -3.90
N VAL A 194 15.62 -14.32 -3.45
CA VAL A 194 15.01 -13.77 -2.24
C VAL A 194 15.89 -14.01 -1.02
N ASN A 195 16.40 -15.23 -0.81
CA ASN A 195 17.26 -15.52 0.33
C ASN A 195 18.55 -14.68 0.29
N LEU A 196 19.22 -14.62 -0.87
CA LEU A 196 20.47 -13.88 -1.00
C LEU A 196 20.31 -12.38 -0.79
N ILE A 197 19.20 -11.76 -1.24
CA ILE A 197 19.01 -10.32 -1.00
C ILE A 197 18.65 -10.02 0.46
N GLN A 198 18.02 -10.95 1.16
CA GLN A 198 17.78 -10.82 2.61
C GLN A 198 19.11 -10.91 3.38
N ASP A 199 19.95 -11.89 3.08
CA ASP A 199 21.29 -12.02 3.67
C ASP A 199 22.14 -10.77 3.37
N ALA A 200 22.08 -10.27 2.12
CA ALA A 200 22.77 -9.05 1.71
C ALA A 200 22.26 -7.80 2.46
N ALA A 201 20.96 -7.76 2.80
CA ALA A 201 20.39 -6.66 3.57
C ALA A 201 20.86 -6.65 5.02
N ASP A 202 21.10 -7.81 5.63
CA ASP A 202 21.75 -7.87 6.96
C ASP A 202 23.20 -7.38 6.87
N GLU A 203 23.97 -7.86 5.90
CA GLU A 203 25.39 -7.49 5.73
C GLU A 203 25.60 -6.02 5.34
N ALA A 204 24.68 -5.44 4.55
CA ALA A 204 24.72 -4.03 4.16
C ALA A 204 24.28 -3.06 5.27
N GLY A 205 23.83 -3.60 6.42
CA GLY A 205 23.38 -2.83 7.57
C GLY A 205 22.05 -2.14 7.35
N LEU A 206 21.11 -2.75 6.60
CA LEU A 206 19.73 -2.26 6.56
C LEU A 206 19.06 -2.44 7.95
N PRO A 207 18.03 -1.64 8.28
CA PRO A 207 17.34 -1.76 9.55
C PRO A 207 16.78 -3.17 9.81
N THR A 208 16.91 -3.62 11.06
CA THR A 208 16.47 -4.96 11.51
C THR A 208 15.20 -4.91 12.37
N ASP A 209 14.59 -3.74 12.54
CA ASP A 209 13.29 -3.63 13.20
C ASP A 209 12.21 -4.40 12.44
N ALA A 210 11.22 -4.91 13.18
CA ALA A 210 10.23 -5.83 12.65
C ALA A 210 9.39 -5.19 11.54
N GLU A 211 9.09 -3.91 11.68
CA GLU A 211 8.31 -3.10 10.75
C GLU A 211 9.04 -2.96 9.40
N PHE A 212 10.32 -2.56 9.41
CA PHE A 212 11.11 -2.45 8.18
C PHE A 212 11.31 -3.81 7.52
N ARG A 213 11.72 -4.83 8.29
CA ARG A 213 11.99 -6.17 7.74
C ARG A 213 10.74 -6.82 7.17
N SER A 214 9.58 -6.62 7.79
CA SER A 214 8.29 -7.08 7.26
C SER A 214 7.96 -6.41 5.92
N ALA A 215 8.03 -5.09 5.86
CA ALA A 215 7.69 -4.34 4.66
C ALA A 215 8.65 -4.60 3.48
N PHE A 216 9.96 -4.63 3.75
CA PHE A 216 11.00 -4.98 2.78
C PHE A 216 10.76 -6.38 2.22
N SER A 217 10.56 -7.37 3.09
CA SER A 217 10.34 -8.77 2.67
C SER A 217 9.06 -8.93 1.86
N ALA A 218 7.99 -8.24 2.22
CA ALA A 218 6.74 -8.27 1.48
C ALA A 218 6.90 -7.75 0.05
N TYR A 219 7.62 -6.64 -0.14
CA TYR A 219 7.92 -6.13 -1.48
C TYR A 219 8.79 -7.09 -2.28
N ILE A 220 9.87 -7.59 -1.69
CA ILE A 220 10.80 -8.51 -2.35
C ILE A 220 10.07 -9.79 -2.81
N GLU A 221 9.23 -10.37 -1.96
CA GLU A 221 8.43 -11.54 -2.33
C GLU A 221 7.44 -11.21 -3.46
N TRP A 222 6.69 -10.11 -3.35
CA TRP A 222 5.73 -9.69 -4.36
C TRP A 222 6.39 -9.39 -5.72
N GLY A 223 7.46 -8.59 -5.72
CA GLY A 223 8.16 -8.16 -6.93
C GLY A 223 8.85 -9.31 -7.66
N THR A 224 9.47 -10.24 -6.93
CA THR A 224 10.12 -11.40 -7.55
C THR A 224 9.13 -12.38 -8.18
N ARG A 225 7.89 -12.47 -7.68
CA ARG A 225 6.82 -13.23 -8.34
C ARG A 225 6.42 -12.62 -9.68
N LEU A 226 6.32 -11.30 -9.75
CA LEU A 226 6.09 -10.61 -11.02
C LEU A 226 7.23 -10.81 -12.00
N ALA A 227 8.48 -10.77 -11.52
CA ALA A 227 9.65 -11.07 -12.37
C ALA A 227 9.57 -12.47 -13.00
N VAL A 228 9.14 -13.49 -12.25
CA VAL A 228 8.87 -14.83 -12.81
C VAL A 228 7.79 -14.75 -13.88
N SER A 229 6.65 -14.11 -13.60
CA SER A 229 5.56 -13.95 -14.57
C SER A 229 5.99 -13.25 -15.86
N PHE A 230 6.85 -12.23 -15.78
CA PHE A 230 7.35 -11.49 -16.94
C PHE A 230 8.43 -12.23 -17.73
N SER A 231 9.10 -13.21 -17.11
CA SER A 231 10.26 -13.88 -17.72
C SER A 231 9.93 -15.07 -18.60
N GLY A 232 8.70 -15.56 -18.54
CA GLY A 232 8.26 -16.74 -19.30
C GLY A 232 8.35 -16.56 -20.82
N PRO A 233 8.52 -17.64 -21.59
CA PRO A 233 8.65 -17.58 -23.05
C PRO A 233 7.40 -17.03 -23.74
N ASP A 234 6.22 -17.24 -23.14
CA ASP A 234 4.92 -16.77 -23.62
C ASP A 234 4.39 -15.55 -22.84
N ALA A 235 5.24 -14.90 -22.04
CA ALA A 235 4.84 -13.76 -21.24
C ALA A 235 4.46 -12.57 -22.14
N SER A 236 3.21 -12.13 -22.06
CA SER A 236 2.78 -10.88 -22.71
C SER A 236 3.33 -9.69 -21.92
N ARG A 237 3.78 -8.65 -22.66
CA ARG A 237 4.16 -7.40 -22.00
C ARG A 237 2.93 -6.83 -21.29
N PRO A 238 2.98 -6.57 -19.98
CA PRO A 238 1.90 -5.91 -19.30
C PRO A 238 1.67 -4.51 -19.90
N ALA A 239 0.43 -4.02 -19.82
CA ALA A 239 0.14 -2.63 -20.12
C ALA A 239 1.03 -1.69 -19.28
N GLU A 240 1.26 -0.48 -19.79
CA GLU A 240 2.04 0.53 -19.09
C GLU A 240 1.47 0.77 -17.68
N GLN A 241 2.36 0.69 -16.70
CA GLN A 241 2.03 0.80 -15.28
C GLN A 241 3.02 1.75 -14.61
N PRO A 242 2.60 2.48 -13.57
CA PRO A 242 3.52 3.27 -12.79
C PRO A 242 4.50 2.37 -12.03
N VAL A 243 5.64 2.93 -11.62
CA VAL A 243 6.52 2.27 -10.63
C VAL A 243 5.71 2.02 -9.35
N PRO A 244 5.72 0.79 -8.81
CA PRO A 244 5.00 0.49 -7.58
C PRO A 244 5.55 1.33 -6.45
N ARG A 245 4.67 1.88 -5.62
CA ARG A 245 5.04 2.57 -4.38
C ARG A 245 4.71 1.66 -3.22
N TRP A 246 5.73 1.26 -2.47
CA TRP A 246 5.60 0.37 -1.32
C TRP A 246 5.81 1.16 -0.03
N ASN A 247 4.96 0.92 0.94
CA ASN A 247 5.01 1.57 2.25
C ASN A 247 5.05 0.52 3.37
N TRP A 248 4.91 0.95 4.61
CA TRP A 248 4.97 0.10 5.81
C TRP A 248 3.90 -1.00 5.89
N GLY A 249 2.89 -0.99 5.00
CA GLY A 249 1.78 -1.93 5.07
C GLY A 249 0.94 -1.72 6.32
N SER A 250 0.76 -2.76 7.13
CA SER A 250 -0.11 -2.73 8.32
C SER A 250 0.52 -2.10 9.57
N ALA A 251 1.85 -1.93 9.60
CA ALA A 251 2.57 -1.51 10.80
C ALA A 251 3.71 -0.52 10.47
N PRO A 252 3.51 0.79 10.72
CA PRO A 252 4.57 1.79 10.59
C PRO A 252 5.60 1.69 11.73
N PRO A 253 6.80 2.30 11.60
CA PRO A 253 7.89 2.11 12.55
C PRO A 253 7.49 2.49 13.97
N PHE A 254 7.90 1.67 14.93
CA PHE A 254 7.68 1.99 16.33
C PHE A 254 8.37 3.30 16.72
N ARG A 255 7.58 4.27 17.19
CA ARG A 255 8.06 5.53 17.76
C ARG A 255 7.76 5.55 19.26
N PRO A 256 8.76 5.38 20.13
CA PRO A 256 8.53 5.47 21.57
C PRO A 256 8.00 6.86 21.94
N ARG A 257 7.02 6.93 22.85
CA ARG A 257 6.61 8.23 23.42
C ARG A 257 7.82 8.86 24.12
N PRO A 258 8.09 10.15 23.93
CA PRO A 258 9.11 10.83 24.71
C PRO A 258 8.79 10.67 26.20
N ALA A 259 9.81 10.39 27.00
CA ALA A 259 9.68 10.35 28.45
C ALA A 259 9.10 11.69 28.92
N ARG A 260 8.03 11.64 29.72
CA ARG A 260 7.43 12.81 30.35
C ARG A 260 8.36 13.40 31.41
#